data_AF-A0A3N5QX30-F1
#
_entry.id   AF-A0A3N5QX30-F1
#
_cell.length_a   1.000
_cell.length_b   1.000
_cell.length_c   1.000
_cell.angle_alpha   90.00
_cell.angle_beta   90.00
_cell.angle_gamma   90.00
#
_symmetry.space_group_name_H-M   'P 1'
#
loop_
_entity.id
_entity.type
_entity.pdbx_description
1 polymer ?
#
loop_
_entity_poly.entity_id
_entity_poly.type
_entity_poly.pdbx_seq_one_letter_code
_entity_poly.pdbx_strand_id
1 'polypeptide(L)'
;MTTIGLQTAKKQFPFLRAAAASLFVLLLPVFTWLVMGPFSTRFDSFRNRTIAFVLLAAAGTVLIRRAFPRLSWAAAVFSSVLFQGTAYRLALFIPEISTYPFSLGWSEGSRYYYASLYFARRIYGFWTPLSVLHPTRYLMQAVPFLLPGLPVLAHRIWQVLLWISLSSLTAYVLVLRLNLKDKLPALLLGVWAFLFLFQGPVYYHLLVIVIAVVWLFDVKKFWRSLLVVLAASAWAGVSRINWLPVPGMLAAILYFCEVEVRGKKLMNYLL
;
A
#
# COMPACT_ATOMS: atom_id res chain seq x y z
N MET A 1 14.32 -13.53 59.10
CA MET A 1 13.70 -12.23 58.75
C MET A 1 14.63 -11.50 57.79
N THR A 2 14.08 -10.64 56.93
CA THR A 2 14.72 -9.83 55.85
C THR A 2 14.95 -10.47 54.47
N THR A 3 13.85 -10.82 53.80
CA THR A 3 13.69 -10.71 52.34
C THR A 3 12.74 -9.55 52.05
N ILE A 4 13.23 -8.32 52.22
CA ILE A 4 12.50 -7.09 51.86
C ILE A 4 13.42 -6.32 50.91
N GLY A 5 13.00 -6.13 49.66
CA GLY A 5 13.59 -5.07 48.83
C GLY A 5 13.83 -5.29 47.34
N LEU A 6 13.36 -6.37 46.71
CA LEU A 6 13.48 -6.55 45.24
C LEU A 6 12.13 -6.58 44.49
N GLN A 7 11.10 -5.93 45.02
CA GLN A 7 9.84 -5.70 44.31
C GLN A 7 9.61 -4.23 43.88
N THR A 8 10.61 -3.37 44.01
CA THR A 8 10.53 -1.92 43.74
C THR A 8 11.00 -1.50 42.35
N ALA A 9 10.57 -2.19 41.27
CA ALA A 9 10.89 -1.72 39.90
C ALA A 9 9.86 -2.07 38.81
N LYS A 10 8.56 -2.08 39.12
CA LYS A 10 7.50 -2.17 38.09
C LYS A 10 6.47 -1.03 38.09
N LYS A 11 6.76 0.10 38.73
CA LYS A 11 6.09 1.36 38.38
C LYS A 11 6.67 1.86 37.05
N GLN A 12 6.19 1.31 35.94
CA GLN A 12 6.50 1.87 34.63
C GLN A 12 5.76 3.19 34.49
N PHE A 13 6.50 4.29 34.52
CA PHE A 13 5.94 5.64 34.38
C PHE A 13 5.22 5.76 33.03
N PRO A 14 3.90 5.95 32.97
CA PRO A 14 3.15 6.05 31.73
C PRO A 14 3.66 7.18 30.83
N PHE A 15 4.15 8.26 31.45
CA PHE A 15 4.82 9.37 30.78
C PHE A 15 6.01 8.92 29.91
N LEU A 16 6.91 8.07 30.44
CA LEU A 16 8.08 7.61 29.69
C LEU A 16 7.68 6.74 28.48
N ARG A 17 6.57 5.99 28.58
CA ARG A 17 6.06 5.20 27.45
C ARG A 17 5.46 6.10 26.37
N ALA A 18 4.68 7.11 26.76
CA ALA A 18 4.14 8.09 25.84
C ALA A 18 5.25 8.88 25.14
N ALA A 19 6.24 9.35 25.89
CA ALA A 19 7.42 10.02 25.34
C ALA A 19 8.17 9.14 24.33
N ALA A 20 8.39 7.86 24.64
CA ALA A 20 9.03 6.93 23.70
C ALA A 20 8.20 6.73 22.41
N ALA A 21 6.88 6.64 22.52
CA ALA A 21 6.00 6.55 21.35
C ALA A 21 6.04 7.83 20.50
N SER A 22 5.99 9.00 21.13
CA SER A 22 6.11 10.30 20.44
C SER A 22 7.47 10.44 19.75
N LEU A 23 8.56 10.08 20.42
CA LEU A 23 9.89 10.07 19.82
C LEU A 23 9.98 9.11 18.64
N PHE A 24 9.33 7.95 18.70
CA PHE A 24 9.28 7.03 17.57
C PHE A 24 8.55 7.66 16.37
N VAL A 25 7.42 8.33 16.59
CA VAL A 25 6.69 9.03 15.51
C VAL A 25 7.55 10.15 14.90
N LEU A 26 8.25 10.91 15.74
CA LEU A 26 9.17 11.97 15.29
C LEU A 26 10.41 11.42 14.56
N LEU A 27 10.79 10.16 14.82
CA LEU A 27 11.90 9.49 14.14
C LEU A 27 11.55 9.09 12.69
N LEU A 28 10.28 8.78 12.40
CA LEU A 28 9.82 8.32 11.08
C LEU A 28 10.23 9.25 9.91
N PRO A 29 10.03 10.58 9.98
CA PRO A 29 10.44 11.47 8.88
C PRO A 29 11.95 11.68 8.78
N VAL A 30 12.76 11.30 9.77
CA VAL A 30 14.20 11.57 9.78
C VAL A 30 14.90 10.91 8.60
N PHE A 31 14.59 9.64 8.32
CA PHE A 31 15.18 8.94 7.16
C PHE A 31 14.87 9.66 5.85
N THR A 32 13.59 10.02 5.65
CA THR A 32 13.15 10.79 4.49
C THR A 32 13.89 12.12 4.38
N TRP A 33 14.01 12.86 5.47
CA TRP A 33 14.69 14.15 5.49
C TRP A 33 16.19 14.03 5.16
N LEU A 34 16.86 12.96 5.61
CA LEU A 34 18.25 12.69 5.24
C LEU A 34 18.41 12.39 3.75
N VAL A 35 17.49 11.61 3.17
CA VAL A 35 17.59 11.13 1.77
C VAL A 35 17.08 12.17 0.76
N MET A 36 15.99 12.87 1.07
CA MET A 36 15.31 13.79 0.16
C MET A 36 15.55 15.27 0.48
N GLY A 37 16.12 15.57 1.65
CA GLY A 37 16.38 16.93 2.11
C GLY A 37 17.79 17.44 1.76
N PRO A 38 18.31 18.41 2.53
CA PRO A 38 19.59 19.07 2.26
C PRO A 38 20.81 18.13 2.26
N PHE A 39 20.70 16.96 2.88
CA PHE A 39 21.78 15.97 2.99
C PHE A 39 21.75 14.90 1.90
N SER A 40 20.85 15.01 0.92
CA SER A 40 20.63 14.01 -0.13
C SER A 40 21.91 13.56 -0.83
N THR A 41 22.83 14.48 -1.11
CA THR A 41 24.13 14.18 -1.75
C THR A 41 24.99 13.22 -0.93
N ARG A 42 24.96 13.31 0.40
CA ARG A 42 25.67 12.39 1.30
C ARG A 42 24.99 11.01 1.37
N PHE A 43 23.70 10.97 1.13
CA PHE A 43 22.89 9.76 1.13
C PHE A 43 22.55 9.29 -0.28
N ASP A 44 23.31 9.66 -1.30
CA ASP A 44 23.04 9.18 -2.66
C ASP A 44 23.44 7.71 -2.84
N SER A 45 24.54 7.30 -2.20
CA SER A 45 25.01 5.92 -2.26
C SER A 45 24.07 4.94 -1.55
N PHE A 46 23.83 3.78 -2.18
CA PHE A 46 23.04 2.68 -1.60
C PHE A 46 23.53 2.30 -0.19
N ARG A 47 24.85 2.23 0.01
CA ARG A 47 25.46 1.90 1.30
C ARG A 47 25.04 2.89 2.39
N ASN A 48 25.13 4.20 2.13
CA ASN A 48 24.80 5.22 3.14
C ASN A 48 23.30 5.22 3.46
N ARG A 49 22.44 5.00 2.46
CA ARG A 49 20.99 4.84 2.68
C ARG A 49 20.69 3.63 3.55
N THR A 50 21.29 2.48 3.24
CA THR A 50 21.07 1.23 4.00
C THR A 50 21.54 1.36 5.44
N ILE A 51 22.74 1.93 5.68
CA ILE A 51 23.25 2.16 7.03
C ILE A 51 22.33 3.10 7.81
N ALA A 52 21.94 4.25 7.23
CA ALA A 52 21.02 5.18 7.89
C ALA A 52 19.67 4.53 8.19
N PHE A 53 19.14 3.76 7.24
CA PHE A 53 17.88 3.05 7.41
C PHE A 53 17.95 2.08 8.58
N VAL A 54 19.00 1.24 8.64
CA VAL A 54 19.21 0.24 9.70
C VAL A 54 19.43 0.90 11.06
N LEU A 55 20.24 1.97 11.14
CA LEU A 55 20.48 2.67 12.41
C LEU A 55 19.20 3.31 12.96
N LEU A 56 18.41 3.97 12.10
CA LEU A 56 17.13 4.54 12.49
C LEU A 56 16.12 3.45 12.87
N ALA A 57 16.10 2.31 12.17
CA ALA A 57 15.26 1.18 12.53
C ALA A 57 15.66 0.54 13.87
N ALA A 58 16.97 0.47 14.16
CA ALA A 58 17.47 0.01 15.46
C ALA A 58 17.06 0.96 16.60
N ALA A 59 17.21 2.27 16.40
CA ALA A 59 16.74 3.28 17.35
C ALA A 59 15.22 3.20 17.56
N GLY A 60 14.45 3.09 16.48
CA GLY A 60 13.00 2.93 16.52
C GLY A 60 12.56 1.65 17.24
N THR A 61 13.29 0.55 17.07
CA THR A 61 13.06 -0.70 17.80
C THR A 61 13.17 -0.49 19.31
N VAL A 62 14.20 0.20 19.78
CA VAL A 62 14.38 0.51 21.21
C VAL A 62 13.24 1.38 21.74
N LEU A 63 12.83 2.41 20.98
CA LEU A 63 11.71 3.29 21.34
C LEU A 63 10.38 2.52 21.41
N ILE A 64 10.09 1.65 20.44
CA ILE A 64 8.91 0.78 20.43
C ILE A 64 8.93 -0.17 21.63
N ARG A 65 10.07 -0.80 21.95
CA ARG A 65 10.20 -1.69 23.12
C ARG A 65 9.95 -0.94 24.42
N ARG A 66 10.38 0.31 24.51
CA ARG A 66 10.15 1.15 25.69
C ARG A 66 8.69 1.59 25.81
N ALA A 67 8.05 1.96 24.69
CA ALA A 67 6.64 2.34 24.65
C ALA A 67 5.70 1.15 24.92
N PHE A 68 6.04 -0.02 24.38
CA PHE A 68 5.23 -1.24 24.48
C PHE A 68 6.05 -2.44 24.99
N PRO A 69 6.31 -2.53 26.31
CA PRO A 69 7.21 -3.53 26.90
C PRO A 69 6.76 -4.99 26.73
N ARG A 70 5.48 -5.22 26.42
CA ARG A 70 4.92 -6.55 26.15
C ARG A 70 5.24 -7.08 24.75
N LEU A 71 5.66 -6.23 23.81
CA LEU A 71 6.06 -6.66 22.47
C LEU A 71 7.33 -7.51 22.52
N SER A 72 7.44 -8.52 21.67
CA SER A 72 8.72 -9.20 21.45
C SER A 72 9.70 -8.25 20.74
N TRP A 73 11.00 -8.52 20.87
CA TRP A 73 12.03 -7.79 20.12
C TRP A 73 11.83 -7.92 18.61
N ALA A 74 11.52 -9.13 18.13
CA ALA A 74 11.22 -9.35 16.71
C ALA A 74 10.05 -8.46 16.23
N ALA A 75 8.92 -8.44 16.97
CA ALA A 75 7.78 -7.60 16.61
C ALA A 75 8.12 -6.10 16.62
N ALA A 76 8.98 -5.64 17.54
CA ALA A 76 9.44 -4.27 17.58
C ALA A 76 10.34 -3.94 16.37
N VAL A 77 11.25 -4.83 15.97
CA VAL A 77 12.09 -4.67 14.76
C VAL A 77 11.21 -4.58 13.51
N PHE A 78 10.30 -5.54 13.33
CA PHE A 78 9.39 -5.53 12.18
C PHE A 78 8.53 -4.27 12.14
N SER A 79 7.98 -3.85 13.29
CA SER A 79 7.21 -2.60 13.37
C SER A 79 8.07 -1.40 12.95
N SER A 80 9.27 -1.28 13.49
CA SER A 80 10.15 -0.15 13.17
C SER A 80 10.48 -0.08 11.68
N VAL A 81 10.87 -1.20 11.09
CA VAL A 81 11.22 -1.29 9.66
C VAL A 81 10.01 -0.95 8.78
N LEU A 82 8.84 -1.52 9.09
CA LEU A 82 7.63 -1.32 8.28
C LEU A 82 7.12 0.12 8.34
N PHE A 83 7.05 0.72 9.53
CA PHE A 83 6.57 2.10 9.66
C PHE A 83 7.56 3.11 9.06
N GLN A 84 8.87 2.90 9.22
CA GLN A 84 9.89 3.74 8.59
C GLN A 84 9.84 3.63 7.06
N GLY A 85 9.74 2.39 6.53
CA GLY A 85 9.58 2.17 5.09
C GLY A 85 8.30 2.81 4.55
N THR A 86 7.21 2.77 5.31
CA THR A 86 5.92 3.40 4.94
C THR A 86 6.03 4.91 4.91
N ALA A 87 6.64 5.52 5.93
CA ALA A 87 6.85 6.96 5.97
C ALA A 87 7.70 7.42 4.78
N TYR A 88 8.77 6.70 4.47
CA TYR A 88 9.60 6.98 3.30
C TYR A 88 8.81 6.81 2.00
N ARG A 89 8.06 5.71 1.84
CA ARG A 89 7.28 5.46 0.62
C ARG A 89 6.23 6.52 0.37
N LEU A 90 5.53 6.97 1.41
CA LEU A 90 4.55 8.05 1.30
C LEU A 90 5.22 9.38 0.93
N ALA A 91 6.38 9.67 1.51
CA ALA A 91 7.11 10.89 1.20
C ALA A 91 7.62 10.97 -0.24
N LEU A 92 7.85 9.83 -0.91
CA LEU A 92 8.21 9.80 -2.33
C LEU A 92 7.12 10.38 -3.25
N PHE A 93 5.86 10.47 -2.79
CA PHE A 93 4.79 11.13 -3.55
C PHE A 93 4.78 12.65 -3.40
N ILE A 94 5.51 13.23 -2.43
CA ILE A 94 5.51 14.69 -2.20
C ILE A 94 5.96 15.45 -3.46
N PRO A 95 7.07 15.09 -4.14
CA PRO A 95 7.48 15.78 -5.36
C PRO A 95 6.50 15.62 -6.54
N GLU A 96 5.66 14.57 -6.53
CA GLU A 96 4.65 14.35 -7.57
C GLU A 96 3.47 15.33 -7.44
N ILE A 97 3.28 15.96 -6.28
CA ILE A 97 2.24 16.96 -6.03
C ILE A 97 2.85 18.34 -6.28
N SER A 98 2.75 18.81 -7.53
CA SER A 98 3.38 20.06 -7.96
C SER A 98 2.54 20.82 -8.99
N THR A 99 2.68 22.14 -9.01
CA THR A 99 2.12 23.03 -10.05
C THR A 99 3.04 23.19 -11.26
N TYR A 100 4.23 22.56 -11.25
CA TYR A 100 5.22 22.67 -12.33
C TYR A 100 4.59 22.28 -13.68
N PRO A 101 4.65 23.13 -14.72
CA PRO A 101 3.85 22.96 -15.93
C PRO A 101 4.34 21.80 -16.82
N PHE A 102 5.57 21.35 -16.65
CA PHE A 102 6.13 20.26 -17.45
C PHE A 102 5.98 18.90 -16.75
N SER A 103 6.13 17.84 -17.54
CA SER A 103 6.12 16.44 -17.11
C SER A 103 7.22 16.19 -16.06
N LEU A 104 6.86 15.62 -14.92
CA LEU A 104 7.76 15.21 -13.82
C LEU A 104 8.34 13.80 -14.02
N GLY A 105 7.75 13.02 -14.91
CA GLY A 105 8.22 11.68 -15.20
C GLY A 105 7.75 11.16 -16.55
N TRP A 106 8.18 9.93 -16.84
CA TRP A 106 7.85 9.25 -18.08
C TRP A 106 6.34 9.15 -18.29
N SER A 107 5.94 9.51 -19.50
CA SER A 107 4.57 9.41 -20.02
C SER A 107 3.50 10.10 -19.16
N GLU A 108 3.82 11.01 -18.25
CA GLU A 108 2.81 11.72 -17.44
C GLU A 108 1.86 12.52 -18.31
N GLY A 109 2.40 13.34 -19.22
CA GLY A 109 1.58 14.10 -20.16
C GLY A 109 0.65 13.21 -20.99
N SER A 110 1.18 12.10 -21.52
CA SER A 110 0.38 11.12 -22.27
C SER A 110 -0.73 10.49 -21.41
N ARG A 111 -0.46 10.18 -20.13
CA ARG A 111 -1.47 9.62 -19.21
C ARG A 111 -2.64 10.60 -19.01
N TYR A 112 -2.36 11.88 -18.80
CA TYR A 112 -3.41 12.90 -18.68
C TYR A 112 -4.15 13.14 -19.99
N TYR A 113 -3.43 13.16 -21.11
CA TYR A 113 -4.05 13.23 -22.43
C TYR A 113 -5.00 12.06 -22.66
N TYR A 114 -4.57 10.81 -22.43
CA TYR A 114 -5.43 9.65 -22.63
C TYR A 114 -6.63 9.59 -21.66
N ALA A 115 -6.45 10.06 -20.42
CA ALA A 115 -7.55 10.22 -19.48
C ALA A 115 -8.57 11.26 -19.96
N SER A 116 -8.11 12.37 -20.57
CA SER A 116 -8.99 13.41 -21.11
C SER A 116 -9.88 12.92 -22.26
N LEU A 117 -9.49 11.85 -22.97
CA LEU A 117 -10.23 11.34 -24.12
C LEU A 117 -11.64 10.84 -23.76
N TYR A 118 -11.85 10.41 -22.52
CA TYR A 118 -13.18 10.08 -21.99
C TYR A 118 -14.17 11.26 -22.02
N PHE A 119 -13.64 12.49 -22.08
CA PHE A 119 -14.40 13.73 -22.17
C PHE A 119 -14.05 14.54 -23.43
N ALA A 120 -13.53 13.89 -24.48
CA ALA A 120 -12.99 14.57 -25.66
C ALA A 120 -13.97 15.54 -26.33
N ARG A 121 -15.24 15.17 -26.47
CA ARG A 121 -16.26 16.03 -27.10
C ARG A 121 -16.44 17.35 -26.34
N ARG A 122 -16.34 17.30 -25.01
CA ARG A 122 -16.48 18.49 -24.13
C ARG A 122 -15.20 19.33 -24.10
N ILE A 123 -14.03 18.68 -24.07
CA ILE A 123 -12.74 19.35 -23.91
C ILE A 123 -12.23 19.91 -25.25
N TYR A 124 -12.34 19.12 -26.32
CA TYR A 124 -11.74 19.41 -27.62
C TYR A 124 -12.77 19.74 -28.71
N GLY A 125 -14.07 19.55 -28.46
CA GLY A 125 -15.13 19.83 -29.43
C GLY A 125 -15.37 18.73 -30.47
N PHE A 126 -14.53 17.68 -30.50
CA PHE A 126 -14.65 16.56 -31.41
C PHE A 126 -14.57 15.21 -30.69
N TRP A 127 -15.05 14.16 -31.36
CA TRP A 127 -14.94 12.80 -30.86
C TRP A 127 -13.62 12.18 -31.33
N THR A 128 -12.97 11.43 -30.44
CA THR A 128 -11.78 10.62 -30.76
C THR A 128 -11.87 9.30 -30.01
N PRO A 129 -11.35 8.20 -30.58
CA PRO A 129 -11.33 6.92 -29.88
C PRO A 129 -10.49 6.98 -28.60
N LEU A 130 -10.81 6.09 -27.66
CA LEU A 130 -10.04 5.89 -26.44
C LEU A 130 -8.68 5.25 -26.74
N SER A 131 -7.74 5.41 -25.82
CA SER A 131 -6.45 4.71 -25.90
C SER A 131 -6.66 3.20 -25.83
N VAL A 132 -6.04 2.48 -26.76
CA VAL A 132 -5.94 1.01 -26.72
C VAL A 132 -5.06 0.55 -25.56
N LEU A 133 -4.08 1.36 -25.17
CA LEU A 133 -3.22 1.07 -24.02
C LEU A 133 -3.92 1.50 -22.73
N HIS A 134 -4.13 0.57 -21.81
CA HIS A 134 -4.61 0.81 -20.45
C HIS A 134 -5.87 1.71 -20.29
N PRO A 135 -6.93 1.55 -21.11
CA PRO A 135 -8.17 2.34 -20.99
C PRO A 135 -8.75 2.36 -19.57
N THR A 136 -8.81 1.24 -18.84
CA THR A 136 -9.36 1.24 -17.47
C THR A 136 -8.52 2.04 -16.48
N ARG A 137 -7.21 2.18 -16.72
CA ARG A 137 -6.35 3.11 -15.97
C ARG A 137 -6.75 4.56 -16.21
N TYR A 138 -6.98 4.89 -17.47
CA TYR A 138 -7.30 6.25 -17.90
C TYR A 138 -8.71 6.65 -17.52
N LEU A 139 -9.66 5.71 -17.53
CA LEU A 139 -11.00 5.91 -16.99
C LEU A 139 -10.96 6.38 -15.53
N MET A 140 -10.19 5.68 -14.69
CA MET A 140 -10.02 6.08 -13.29
C MET A 140 -9.32 7.42 -13.13
N GLN A 141 -8.36 7.72 -14.02
CA GLN A 141 -7.62 8.97 -14.00
C GLN A 141 -8.44 10.14 -14.59
N ALA A 142 -9.53 9.87 -15.30
CA ALA A 142 -10.34 10.88 -15.97
C ALA A 142 -11.19 11.71 -15.01
N VAL A 143 -11.37 11.29 -13.75
CA VAL A 143 -12.27 11.93 -12.77
C VAL A 143 -12.08 13.45 -12.65
N PRO A 144 -10.86 14.02 -12.58
CA PRO A 144 -10.72 15.47 -12.50
C PRO A 144 -11.25 16.21 -13.74
N PHE A 145 -11.28 15.58 -14.92
CA PHE A 145 -11.86 16.19 -16.13
C PHE A 145 -13.39 16.33 -16.10
N LEU A 146 -14.07 15.79 -15.07
CA LEU A 146 -15.49 16.09 -14.82
C LEU A 146 -15.70 17.59 -14.51
N LEU A 147 -14.70 18.22 -13.89
CA LEU A 147 -14.71 19.64 -13.55
C LEU A 147 -13.82 20.40 -14.54
N PRO A 148 -14.39 21.35 -15.32
CA PRO A 148 -13.62 22.10 -16.30
C PRO A 148 -12.69 23.08 -15.61
N GLY A 149 -11.52 23.32 -16.21
CA GLY A 149 -10.57 24.34 -15.74
C GLY A 149 -9.73 23.95 -14.53
N LEU A 150 -9.78 22.69 -14.06
CA LEU A 150 -8.89 22.26 -12.98
C LEU A 150 -7.41 22.33 -13.40
N PRO A 151 -6.52 22.82 -12.53
CA PRO A 151 -5.08 22.89 -12.83
C PRO A 151 -4.44 21.51 -12.79
N VAL A 152 -3.24 21.37 -13.38
CA VAL A 152 -2.44 20.12 -13.37
C VAL A 152 -2.24 19.56 -11.96
N LEU A 153 -2.17 20.43 -10.96
CA LEU A 153 -2.07 20.05 -9.54
C LEU A 153 -3.21 19.11 -9.12
N ALA A 154 -4.45 19.37 -9.55
CA ALA A 154 -5.60 18.52 -9.21
C ALA A 154 -5.47 17.11 -9.83
N HIS A 155 -4.98 17.03 -11.07
CA HIS A 155 -4.73 15.75 -11.75
C HIS A 155 -3.60 14.95 -11.08
N ARG A 156 -2.57 15.64 -10.57
CA ARG A 156 -1.46 15.04 -9.82
C ARG A 156 -1.89 14.52 -8.46
N ILE A 157 -2.61 15.34 -7.69
CA ILE A 157 -3.19 14.94 -6.40
C ILE A 157 -4.09 13.71 -6.62
N TRP A 158 -4.97 13.74 -7.62
CA TRP A 158 -5.84 12.60 -7.92
C TRP A 158 -5.06 11.33 -8.24
N GLN A 159 -3.99 11.43 -9.03
CA GLN A 159 -3.12 10.29 -9.33
C GLN A 159 -2.49 9.70 -8.07
N VAL A 160 -1.97 10.54 -7.17
CA VAL A 160 -1.39 10.10 -5.89
C VAL A 160 -2.46 9.45 -5.01
N LEU A 161 -3.66 10.04 -4.94
CA LEU A 161 -4.78 9.47 -4.21
C LEU A 161 -5.17 8.09 -4.74
N LEU A 162 -5.24 7.89 -6.06
CA LEU A 162 -5.52 6.57 -6.64
C LEU A 162 -4.47 5.52 -6.23
N TRP A 163 -3.18 5.89 -6.25
CA TRP A 163 -2.11 4.99 -5.83
C TRP A 163 -2.19 4.60 -4.36
N ILE A 164 -2.31 5.59 -3.48
CA ILE A 164 -2.35 5.36 -2.03
C ILE A 164 -3.64 4.62 -1.67
N SER A 165 -4.79 5.12 -2.09
CA SER A 165 -6.09 4.56 -1.71
C SER A 165 -6.28 3.14 -2.17
N LEU A 166 -5.98 2.80 -3.43
CA LEU A 166 -6.17 1.44 -3.91
C LEU A 166 -5.18 0.47 -3.30
N SER A 167 -3.92 0.87 -3.09
CA SER A 167 -2.94 0.01 -2.41
C SER A 167 -3.34 -0.25 -0.94
N SER A 168 -3.78 0.80 -0.23
CA SER A 168 -4.28 0.67 1.14
C SER A 168 -5.55 -0.17 1.21
N LEU A 169 -6.48 0.01 0.27
CA LEU A 169 -7.73 -0.76 0.23
C LEU A 169 -7.46 -2.24 -0.08
N THR A 170 -6.56 -2.56 -1.01
CA THR A 170 -6.15 -3.94 -1.27
C THR A 170 -5.54 -4.58 -0.03
N ALA A 171 -4.61 -3.88 0.64
CA ALA A 171 -4.00 -4.37 1.87
C ALA A 171 -5.04 -4.58 2.99
N TYR A 172 -5.98 -3.65 3.14
CA TYR A 172 -7.06 -3.74 4.12
C TYR A 172 -7.99 -4.93 3.86
N VAL A 173 -8.45 -5.10 2.61
CA VAL A 173 -9.33 -6.22 2.22
C VAL A 173 -8.62 -7.56 2.42
N LEU A 174 -7.31 -7.64 2.16
CA LEU A 174 -6.52 -8.85 2.45
C LEU A 174 -6.52 -9.17 3.95
N VAL A 175 -6.27 -8.18 4.81
CA VAL A 175 -6.29 -8.35 6.26
C VAL A 175 -7.68 -8.78 6.75
N LEU A 176 -8.75 -8.19 6.19
CA LEU A 176 -10.12 -8.59 6.48
C LEU A 176 -10.37 -10.06 6.09
N ARG A 177 -9.91 -10.47 4.89
CA ARG A 177 -10.10 -11.85 4.40
C ARG A 177 -9.43 -12.88 5.29
N LEU A 178 -8.27 -12.55 5.84
CA LEU A 178 -7.51 -13.44 6.72
C LEU A 178 -8.08 -13.52 8.14
N ASN A 179 -8.92 -12.56 8.55
CA ASN A 179 -9.65 -12.56 9.82
C ASN A 179 -8.76 -12.89 11.05
N LEU A 180 -7.59 -12.24 11.12
CA LEU A 180 -6.62 -12.47 12.19
C LEU A 180 -7.19 -11.97 13.53
N LYS A 181 -7.13 -12.81 14.58
CA LYS A 181 -7.62 -12.47 15.92
C LYS A 181 -6.84 -11.33 16.57
N ASP A 182 -5.52 -11.33 16.39
CA ASP A 182 -4.63 -10.34 17.00
C ASP A 182 -4.48 -9.10 16.12
N LYS A 183 -4.78 -7.94 16.70
CA LYS A 183 -4.77 -6.65 15.99
C LYS A 183 -3.39 -6.23 15.50
N LEU A 184 -2.33 -6.56 16.23
CA LEU A 184 -0.98 -6.14 15.86
C LEU A 184 -0.44 -6.91 14.63
N PRO A 185 -0.45 -8.25 14.58
CA PRO A 185 -0.14 -8.98 13.36
C PRO A 185 -0.99 -8.54 12.17
N ALA A 186 -2.29 -8.27 12.38
CA ALA A 186 -3.17 -7.75 11.35
C ALA A 186 -2.71 -6.38 10.81
N LEU A 187 -2.34 -5.45 11.70
CA LEU A 187 -1.79 -4.15 11.32
C LEU A 187 -0.46 -4.29 10.58
N LEU A 188 0.48 -5.06 11.12
CA LEU A 188 1.80 -5.25 10.51
C LEU A 188 1.69 -5.92 9.13
N LEU A 189 0.79 -6.89 8.98
CA LEU A 189 0.51 -7.51 7.69
C LEU A 189 -0.10 -6.51 6.70
N GLY A 190 -1.03 -5.66 7.13
CA GLY A 190 -1.60 -4.61 6.29
C GLY A 190 -0.55 -3.60 5.82
N VAL A 191 0.32 -3.13 6.74
CA VAL A 191 1.41 -2.21 6.39
C VAL A 191 2.42 -2.87 5.45
N TRP A 192 2.78 -4.14 5.72
CA TRP A 192 3.64 -4.91 4.83
C TRP A 192 3.02 -5.08 3.44
N ALA A 193 1.75 -5.46 3.36
CA ALA A 193 1.04 -5.64 2.09
C ALA A 193 0.97 -4.33 1.30
N PHE A 194 0.69 -3.20 1.97
CA PHE A 194 0.75 -1.88 1.36
C PHE A 194 2.12 -1.59 0.74
N LEU A 195 3.21 -1.82 1.48
CA LEU A 195 4.58 -1.62 0.97
C LEU A 195 4.91 -2.57 -0.18
N PHE A 196 4.50 -3.84 -0.07
CA PHE A 196 4.73 -4.86 -1.07
C PHE A 196 4.10 -4.50 -2.42
N LEU A 197 2.89 -3.93 -2.42
CA LEU A 197 2.19 -3.51 -3.64
C LEU A 197 2.94 -2.42 -4.42
N PHE A 198 3.87 -1.69 -3.79
CA PHE A 198 4.71 -0.69 -4.45
C PHE A 198 6.05 -1.21 -4.98
N GLN A 199 6.38 -2.49 -4.77
CA GLN A 199 7.60 -3.08 -5.32
C GLN A 199 7.44 -3.49 -6.80
N GLY A 200 6.23 -3.90 -7.19
CA GLY A 200 5.93 -4.37 -8.54
C GLY A 200 5.29 -3.29 -9.42
N PRO A 201 5.36 -3.43 -10.75
CA PRO A 201 4.68 -2.54 -11.70
C PRO A 201 3.17 -2.86 -11.81
N VAL A 202 2.49 -3.03 -10.68
CA VAL A 202 1.04 -3.27 -10.61
C VAL A 202 0.32 -1.94 -10.41
N TYR A 203 -0.26 -1.43 -11.49
CA TYR A 203 -0.97 -0.16 -11.47
C TYR A 203 -2.29 -0.24 -10.69
N TYR A 204 -2.71 0.87 -10.09
CA TYR A 204 -3.95 0.98 -9.29
C TYR A 204 -5.19 0.37 -9.97
N HIS A 205 -5.34 0.50 -11.30
CA HIS A 205 -6.49 -0.09 -12.01
C HIS A 205 -6.54 -1.62 -11.96
N LEU A 206 -5.39 -2.30 -11.82
CA LEU A 206 -5.33 -3.74 -11.64
C LEU A 206 -5.62 -4.13 -10.20
N LEU A 207 -5.33 -3.26 -9.23
CA LEU A 207 -5.70 -3.50 -7.83
C LEU A 207 -7.21 -3.61 -7.63
N VAL A 208 -8.01 -2.96 -8.49
CA VAL A 208 -9.48 -3.10 -8.52
C VAL A 208 -9.90 -4.57 -8.64
N ILE A 209 -9.23 -5.36 -9.49
CA ILE A 209 -9.58 -6.77 -9.69
C ILE A 209 -9.20 -7.61 -8.48
N VAL A 210 -8.08 -7.28 -7.84
CA VAL A 210 -7.62 -7.94 -6.62
C VAL A 210 -8.61 -7.66 -5.49
N ILE A 211 -9.00 -6.40 -5.31
CA ILE A 211 -10.00 -5.98 -4.32
C ILE A 211 -11.31 -6.73 -4.56
N ALA A 212 -11.82 -6.72 -5.81
CA ALA A 212 -13.08 -7.38 -6.15
C ALA A 212 -13.06 -8.88 -5.83
N VAL A 213 -12.02 -9.60 -6.27
CA VAL A 213 -11.93 -11.04 -6.04
C VAL A 213 -11.72 -11.36 -4.56
N VAL A 214 -10.75 -10.75 -3.89
CA VAL A 214 -10.45 -11.06 -2.46
C VAL A 214 -11.64 -10.73 -1.56
N TRP A 215 -12.38 -9.65 -1.86
CA TRP A 215 -13.52 -9.24 -1.06
C TRP A 215 -14.80 -10.04 -1.36
N LEU A 216 -15.14 -10.20 -2.65
CA LEU A 216 -16.48 -10.67 -3.04
C LEU A 216 -16.54 -12.16 -3.37
N PHE A 217 -15.40 -12.82 -3.59
CA PHE A 217 -15.36 -14.25 -3.85
C PHE A 217 -15.82 -15.05 -2.63
N ASP A 218 -16.73 -15.99 -2.85
CA ASP A 218 -17.31 -16.86 -1.84
C ASP A 218 -17.43 -18.28 -2.41
N VAL A 219 -16.71 -19.22 -1.81
CA VAL A 219 -16.68 -20.63 -2.21
C VAL A 219 -18.08 -21.26 -2.22
N LYS A 220 -18.98 -20.79 -1.35
CA LYS A 220 -20.34 -21.35 -1.21
C LYS A 220 -21.31 -20.82 -2.26
N LYS A 221 -20.97 -19.73 -2.97
CA LYS A 221 -21.87 -19.05 -3.91
C LYS A 221 -21.29 -19.04 -5.31
N PHE A 222 -21.30 -20.21 -5.97
CA PHE A 222 -20.69 -20.43 -7.28
C PHE A 222 -21.03 -19.33 -8.30
N TRP A 223 -22.32 -19.09 -8.58
CA TRP A 223 -22.73 -18.12 -9.60
C TRP A 223 -22.30 -16.69 -9.29
N ARG A 224 -22.39 -16.27 -8.02
CA ARG A 224 -21.90 -14.95 -7.60
C ARG A 224 -20.40 -14.83 -7.81
N SER A 225 -19.64 -15.83 -7.38
CA SER A 225 -18.18 -15.87 -7.52
C SER A 225 -17.75 -15.92 -8.98
N LEU A 226 -18.45 -16.69 -9.81
CA LEU A 226 -18.22 -16.73 -11.25
C LEU A 226 -18.44 -15.35 -11.89
N LEU A 227 -19.54 -14.66 -11.56
CA LEU A 227 -19.81 -13.31 -12.06
C LEU A 227 -18.74 -12.31 -11.62
N VAL A 228 -18.31 -12.36 -10.36
CA VAL A 228 -17.21 -11.52 -9.84
C VAL A 228 -15.93 -11.76 -10.63
N VAL A 229 -15.55 -13.03 -10.84
CA VAL A 229 -14.34 -13.39 -11.58
C VAL A 229 -14.43 -12.95 -13.03
N LEU A 230 -15.54 -13.21 -13.71
CA LEU A 230 -15.74 -12.81 -15.12
C LEU A 230 -15.71 -11.28 -15.28
N ALA A 231 -16.38 -10.54 -14.40
CA ALA A 231 -16.37 -9.07 -14.44
C ALA A 231 -14.96 -8.50 -14.16
N ALA A 232 -14.25 -9.07 -13.19
CA ALA A 232 -12.88 -8.70 -12.87
C ALA A 232 -11.93 -9.03 -14.04
N SER A 233 -12.11 -10.18 -14.69
CA SER A 233 -11.34 -10.60 -15.87
C SER A 233 -11.61 -9.65 -17.04
N ALA A 234 -12.87 -9.31 -17.31
CA ALA A 234 -13.21 -8.33 -18.34
C ALA A 234 -12.54 -6.99 -18.07
N TRP A 235 -12.64 -6.45 -16.84
CA TRP A 235 -11.97 -5.20 -16.46
C TRP A 235 -10.45 -5.23 -16.68
N ALA A 236 -9.80 -6.34 -16.30
CA ALA A 236 -8.37 -6.52 -16.51
C ALA A 236 -8.01 -6.61 -18.00
N GLY A 237 -8.76 -7.43 -18.75
CA GLY A 237 -8.52 -7.76 -20.14
C GLY A 237 -8.61 -6.56 -21.08
N VAL A 238 -9.51 -5.61 -20.79
CA VAL A 238 -9.65 -4.38 -21.57
C VAL A 238 -8.34 -3.55 -21.55
N SER A 239 -7.58 -3.60 -20.46
CA SER A 239 -6.31 -2.86 -20.33
C SER A 239 -5.06 -3.67 -20.62
N ARG A 240 -5.08 -4.97 -20.31
CA ARG A 240 -3.95 -5.89 -20.37
C ARG A 240 -4.44 -7.32 -20.57
N ILE A 241 -4.30 -7.85 -21.78
CA ILE A 241 -4.78 -9.21 -22.11
C ILE A 241 -4.13 -10.29 -21.26
N ASN A 242 -2.85 -10.12 -20.88
CA ASN A 242 -2.14 -11.04 -19.99
C ASN A 242 -2.65 -11.03 -18.54
N TRP A 243 -3.48 -10.04 -18.16
CA TRP A 243 -4.13 -9.98 -16.86
C TRP A 243 -5.56 -10.57 -16.88
N LEU A 244 -6.09 -10.93 -18.04
CA LEU A 244 -7.37 -11.63 -18.17
C LEU A 244 -7.48 -12.89 -17.28
N PRO A 245 -6.46 -13.78 -17.17
CA PRO A 245 -6.57 -14.99 -16.33
C PRO A 245 -6.37 -14.74 -14.83
N VAL A 246 -5.82 -13.59 -14.43
CA VAL A 246 -5.40 -13.33 -13.04
C VAL A 246 -6.56 -13.44 -12.03
N PRO A 247 -7.77 -12.90 -12.28
CA PRO A 247 -8.91 -13.08 -11.38
C PRO A 247 -9.27 -14.56 -11.14
N GLY A 248 -9.20 -15.40 -12.18
CA GLY A 248 -9.42 -16.84 -12.05
C GLY A 248 -8.33 -17.51 -11.22
N MET A 249 -7.07 -17.14 -11.41
CA MET A 249 -5.96 -17.63 -10.59
C MET A 249 -6.11 -17.24 -9.11
N LEU A 250 -6.51 -15.99 -8.83
CA LEU A 250 -6.77 -15.52 -7.47
C LEU A 250 -7.94 -16.28 -6.83
N ALA A 251 -9.03 -16.48 -7.56
CA ALA A 251 -10.16 -17.27 -7.10
C ALA A 251 -9.76 -18.73 -6.80
N ALA A 252 -8.91 -19.34 -7.65
CA ALA A 252 -8.39 -20.67 -7.41
C ALA A 252 -7.53 -20.73 -6.13
N ILE A 253 -6.63 -19.75 -5.93
CA ILE A 253 -5.83 -19.65 -4.70
C ILE A 253 -6.74 -19.56 -3.47
N LEU A 254 -7.75 -18.67 -3.50
CA LEU A 254 -8.70 -18.53 -2.39
C LEU A 254 -9.48 -19.84 -2.15
N TYR A 255 -9.95 -20.49 -3.21
CA TYR A 255 -10.62 -21.77 -3.13
C TYR A 255 -9.75 -22.83 -2.44
N PHE A 256 -8.50 -22.99 -2.88
CA PHE A 256 -7.57 -23.97 -2.29
C PHE A 256 -7.16 -23.63 -0.85
N CYS A 257 -7.10 -22.34 -0.49
CA CYS A 257 -6.83 -21.93 0.88
C CYS A 257 -8.02 -22.16 1.82
N GLU A 258 -9.26 -22.10 1.31
CA GLU A 258 -10.47 -22.13 2.13
C GLU A 258 -11.14 -23.50 2.19
N VAL A 259 -11.01 -24.30 1.13
CA VAL A 259 -11.58 -25.64 1.06
C VAL A 259 -10.65 -26.67 1.67
N GLU A 260 -11.22 -27.53 2.50
CA GLU A 260 -10.50 -28.64 3.11
C GLU A 260 -10.43 -29.82 2.14
N VAL A 261 -9.22 -30.35 1.95
CA VAL A 261 -8.97 -31.59 1.22
C VAL A 261 -8.64 -32.67 2.26
N ARG A 262 -9.50 -33.69 2.35
CA ARG A 262 -9.41 -34.78 3.37
C ARG A 262 -9.47 -34.27 4.82
N GLY A 263 -10.36 -33.31 5.10
CA GLY A 263 -10.56 -32.76 6.45
C GLY A 263 -9.42 -31.86 6.95
N LYS A 264 -8.52 -31.42 6.07
CA LYS A 264 -7.47 -30.44 6.37
C LYS A 264 -7.42 -29.38 5.26
N LYS A 265 -7.25 -28.12 5.61
CA LYS A 265 -6.98 -27.05 4.63
C LYS A 265 -5.63 -27.30 3.95
N LEU A 266 -5.50 -26.95 2.67
CA LEU A 266 -4.26 -27.16 1.91
C LEU A 266 -3.04 -26.51 2.60
N MET A 267 -3.22 -25.33 3.21
CA MET A 267 -2.16 -24.65 3.97
C MET A 267 -1.56 -25.50 5.11
N ASN A 268 -2.35 -26.42 5.68
CA ASN A 268 -1.89 -27.31 6.75
C ASN A 268 -1.05 -28.49 6.24
N TYR A 269 -0.91 -28.64 4.92
CA TYR A 269 0.00 -29.61 4.30
C TYR A 269 1.34 -28.98 3.91
N LEU A 270 1.43 -27.64 3.85
CA LEU A 270 2.62 -26.89 3.44
C LEU A 270 3.43 -26.35 4.64
N LEU A 271 2.90 -26.47 5.85
CA LEU A 271 3.54 -26.14 7.14
C LEU A 271 3.73 -27.43 7.94
#